data_AF-A0A7V0PM69-F1
#
_entry.id   AF-A0A7V0PM69-F1
#
_cell.length_a   1.000
_cell.length_b   1.000
_cell.length_c   1.000
_cell.angle_alpha   90.00
_cell.angle_beta   90.00
_cell.angle_gamma   90.00
#
_symmetry.space_group_name_H-M   'P 1'
#
loop_
_entity.id
_entity.type
_entity.pdbx_description
1 polymer ?
#
loop_
_entity_poly.entity_id
_entity_poly.type
_entity_poly.pdbx_seq_one_letter_code
_entity_poly.pdbx_strand_id
1 'polypeptide(L)'
;MRSDAMASPDTSLPVVDGLPRRLAIGWLSLGLCALGISSLFAVLLVMLRTPYLRDLFHRRELFPATLVLHVDLAVLVWFLSLAGVLWSLLGDARLPRLGWTALGFAVVGALGMVAALLLGVGHPLMSNYIPVLDGPVFLTGLGLLAAGCALMVLRTLVLGPGLTTPAHRGGVLRFGAYCAAIAIAMAMFTLIRDYHGLPDVKMGREYFGRLFWGGGHLFQFANTLLMLVTWLVLVGDIGARVRVRRSVLISLFGLEVAPVFLVVLVPALADVNSDHYRFAFTQLMRWGIWPVAVIFMIFVLYALYRTERGAGPRPAGATLLRFSILLFCVGLVLGALIRTNDVMVPAHYHGTDGAVTLAFMGLTYHLLGRLGFATVPERAIRLQARLYGGGMLTLVAGLAWSGLYGVERKEAGSLQVFTNVQEFAGMLLMAAGAVVALVATWYFLALVLPALFPSLARHRAVPRTGHAPRS
;
A
#
# COMPACT_ATOMS: atom_id res chain seq x y z
N MET A 1 -15.76 5.12 -43.00
CA MET A 1 -14.93 4.75 -41.84
C MET A 1 -14.07 5.94 -41.46
N ARG A 2 -14.50 6.74 -40.47
CA ARG A 2 -13.71 7.89 -40.00
C ARG A 2 -12.55 7.38 -39.15
N SER A 3 -11.39 7.96 -39.36
CA SER A 3 -10.17 7.70 -38.61
C SER A 3 -10.41 7.87 -37.11
N ASP A 4 -10.45 6.76 -36.37
CA ASP A 4 -10.06 6.75 -34.95
C ASP A 4 -8.55 7.02 -34.91
N ALA A 5 -8.17 8.28 -35.17
CA ALA A 5 -6.86 8.78 -34.85
C ALA A 5 -6.58 8.41 -33.38
N MET A 6 -5.35 7.95 -33.10
CA MET A 6 -4.86 7.45 -31.81
C MET A 6 -5.04 8.46 -30.66
N ALA A 7 -6.29 8.70 -30.24
CA ALA A 7 -6.59 9.53 -29.10
C ALA A 7 -6.03 8.82 -27.88
N SER A 8 -5.01 9.43 -27.26
CA SER A 8 -4.42 8.92 -26.03
C SER A 8 -5.52 8.77 -24.97
N PRO A 9 -5.60 7.63 -24.28
CA PRO A 9 -6.59 7.43 -23.23
C PRO A 9 -6.47 8.54 -22.16
N ASP A 10 -7.61 8.99 -21.65
CA ASP A 10 -7.67 9.96 -20.57
C ASP A 10 -7.21 9.31 -19.26
N THR A 11 -6.04 9.74 -18.78
CA THR A 11 -5.42 9.31 -17.51
C THR A 11 -5.59 10.37 -16.41
N SER A 12 -6.48 11.35 -16.60
CA SER A 12 -6.78 12.34 -15.57
C SER A 12 -7.89 11.86 -14.64
N LEU A 13 -7.74 12.17 -13.34
CA LEU A 13 -8.84 12.00 -12.41
C LEU A 13 -9.94 13.03 -12.72
N PRO A 14 -11.23 12.62 -12.63
CA PRO A 14 -12.33 13.55 -12.78
C PRO A 14 -12.28 14.61 -11.67
N VAL A 15 -12.72 15.83 -12.00
CA VAL A 15 -13.02 16.83 -10.96
C VAL A 15 -14.36 16.41 -10.36
N VAL A 16 -14.37 16.16 -9.05
CA VAL A 16 -15.56 15.68 -8.34
C VAL A 16 -15.86 16.61 -7.17
N ASP A 17 -17.12 17.05 -7.07
CA ASP A 17 -17.62 17.92 -6.02
C ASP A 17 -18.62 17.21 -5.12
N GLY A 18 -18.96 17.86 -3.99
CA GLY A 18 -19.98 17.37 -3.08
C GLY A 18 -19.58 16.10 -2.33
N LEU A 19 -20.45 15.10 -2.34
CA LEU A 19 -20.35 13.94 -1.46
C LEU A 19 -19.16 13.00 -1.79
N PRO A 20 -18.89 12.61 -3.05
CA PRO A 20 -17.76 11.72 -3.34
C PRO A 20 -16.41 12.36 -2.99
N ARG A 21 -16.28 13.69 -3.16
CA ARG A 21 -15.13 14.46 -2.68
C ARG A 21 -14.95 14.34 -1.16
N ARG A 22 -16.02 14.54 -0.38
CA ARG A 22 -15.97 14.43 1.09
C ARG A 22 -15.61 13.01 1.54
N LEU A 23 -16.16 12.00 0.87
CA LEU A 23 -15.86 10.60 1.18
C LEU A 23 -14.40 10.26 0.86
N ALA A 24 -13.87 10.74 -0.28
CA ALA A 24 -12.45 10.60 -0.61
C ALA A 24 -11.55 11.27 0.43
N ILE A 25 -11.91 12.46 0.93
CA ILE A 25 -11.17 13.13 2.02
C ILE A 25 -11.22 12.31 3.31
N GLY A 26 -12.35 11.69 3.63
CA GLY A 26 -12.50 10.83 4.80
C GLY A 26 -11.57 9.61 4.74
N TRP A 27 -11.56 8.90 3.61
CA TRP A 27 -10.64 7.78 3.37
C TRP A 27 -9.17 8.22 3.38
N LEU A 28 -8.84 9.35 2.74
CA LEU A 28 -7.49 9.89 2.74
C LEU A 28 -7.02 10.21 4.17
N SER A 29 -7.90 10.80 4.99
CA SER A 29 -7.61 11.10 6.39
C SER A 29 -7.33 9.82 7.19
N LEU A 30 -8.15 8.77 7.05
CA LEU A 30 -7.92 7.47 7.69
C LEU A 30 -6.55 6.90 7.31
N GLY A 31 -6.22 6.93 6.00
CA GLY A 31 -4.94 6.47 5.50
C GLY A 31 -3.76 7.24 6.10
N LEU A 32 -3.81 8.58 6.08
CA LEU A 32 -2.73 9.41 6.62
C LEU A 32 -2.53 9.19 8.12
N CYS A 33 -3.62 9.03 8.88
CA CYS A 33 -3.55 8.66 10.29
C CYS A 33 -2.91 7.28 10.49
N ALA A 34 -3.33 6.28 9.73
CA ALA A 34 -2.76 4.92 9.80
C ALA A 34 -1.27 4.91 9.47
N LEU A 35 -0.85 5.59 8.40
CA LEU A 35 0.56 5.71 8.02
C LEU A 35 1.37 6.44 9.09
N GLY A 36 0.83 7.51 9.67
CA GLY A 36 1.44 8.24 10.79
C GLY A 36 1.65 7.36 12.01
N ILE A 37 0.60 6.69 12.50
CA ILE A 37 0.69 5.81 13.66
C ILE A 37 1.64 4.63 13.38
N SER A 38 1.54 4.02 12.20
CA SER A 38 2.43 2.93 11.78
C SER A 38 3.90 3.32 11.78
N SER A 39 4.21 4.55 11.37
CA SER A 39 5.60 5.04 11.36
C SER A 39 6.17 5.23 12.77
N LEU A 40 5.34 5.47 13.79
CA LEU A 40 5.79 5.48 15.20
C LEU A 40 6.20 4.08 15.65
N PHE A 41 5.44 3.05 15.26
CA PHE A 41 5.77 1.66 15.52
C PHE A 41 7.04 1.22 14.78
N ALA A 42 7.24 1.68 13.55
CA ALA A 42 8.45 1.40 12.79
C ALA A 42 9.74 1.92 13.48
N VAL A 43 9.70 3.05 14.20
CA VAL A 43 10.86 3.53 14.99
C VAL A 43 11.30 2.47 16.00
N LEU A 44 10.35 1.89 16.73
CA LEU A 44 10.64 0.82 17.69
C LEU A 44 11.22 -0.42 17.00
N LEU A 45 10.65 -0.83 15.86
CA LEU A 45 11.12 -1.98 15.09
C LEU A 45 12.55 -1.78 14.59
N VAL A 46 12.88 -0.58 14.09
CA VAL A 46 14.23 -0.24 13.65
C VAL A 46 15.19 -0.28 14.83
N MET A 47 14.86 0.34 15.95
CA MET A 47 15.72 0.32 17.15
C MET A 47 15.99 -1.12 17.62
N LEU A 48 14.95 -1.97 17.67
CA LEU A 48 15.03 -3.35 18.13
C LEU A 48 15.82 -4.29 17.20
N ARG A 49 16.04 -3.90 15.94
CA ARG A 49 16.80 -4.69 14.96
C ARG A 49 18.16 -4.10 14.61
N THR A 50 18.45 -2.87 15.05
CA THR A 50 19.73 -2.20 14.79
C THR A 50 20.81 -2.76 15.71
N PRO A 51 21.98 -3.16 15.18
CA PRO A 51 23.10 -3.57 16.01
C PRO A 51 23.46 -2.51 17.08
N TYR A 52 23.85 -2.95 18.28
CA TYR A 52 24.10 -2.14 19.49
C TYR A 52 22.88 -1.42 20.09
N LEU A 53 22.01 -0.78 19.30
CA LEU A 53 20.80 -0.13 19.85
C LEU A 53 19.83 -1.13 20.47
N ARG A 54 19.77 -2.34 19.92
CA ARG A 54 18.97 -3.43 20.46
C ARG A 54 19.37 -3.86 21.88
N ASP A 55 20.64 -3.67 22.24
CA ASP A 55 21.18 -4.06 23.55
C ASP A 55 20.90 -2.96 24.59
N LEU A 56 20.74 -1.71 24.14
CA LEU A 56 20.32 -0.59 24.98
C LEU A 56 18.82 -0.66 25.33
N PHE A 57 18.00 -1.21 24.43
CA PHE A 57 16.55 -1.27 24.58
C PHE A 57 16.06 -2.63 25.08
N HIS A 58 15.91 -2.76 26.40
CA HIS A 58 15.63 -4.03 27.09
C HIS A 58 14.18 -4.55 26.93
N ARG A 59 13.29 -3.84 26.22
CA ARG A 59 11.87 -4.17 26.04
C ARG A 59 11.61 -4.95 24.74
N ARG A 60 12.38 -6.01 24.50
CA ARG A 60 12.33 -6.83 23.27
C ARG A 60 10.98 -7.49 23.03
N GLU A 61 10.23 -7.75 24.10
CA GLU A 61 8.87 -8.31 24.07
C GLU A 61 7.85 -7.41 23.37
N LEU A 62 8.16 -6.12 23.18
CA LEU A 62 7.33 -5.20 22.40
C LEU A 62 7.44 -5.42 20.89
N PHE A 63 8.52 -6.08 20.43
CA PHE A 63 8.77 -6.30 18.99
C PHE A 63 7.59 -6.95 18.28
N PRO A 64 7.06 -8.11 18.73
CA PRO A 64 6.01 -8.81 17.99
C PRO A 64 4.70 -8.01 17.93
N ALA A 65 4.30 -7.39 19.04
CA ALA A 65 3.06 -6.63 19.12
C ALA A 65 3.11 -5.33 18.30
N THR A 66 4.28 -4.69 18.27
CA THR A 66 4.51 -3.50 17.45
C THR A 66 4.61 -3.85 15.96
N LEU A 67 5.18 -5.01 15.63
CA LEU A 67 5.23 -5.51 14.25
C LEU A 67 3.82 -5.78 13.72
N VAL A 68 2.93 -6.35 14.54
CA VAL A 68 1.52 -6.56 14.18
C VAL A 68 0.89 -5.24 13.71
N LEU A 69 0.86 -4.22 14.58
CA LEU A 69 0.23 -2.95 14.22
C LEU A 69 0.94 -2.18 13.13
N HIS A 70 2.27 -2.25 13.05
CA HIS A 70 3.01 -1.61 11.97
C HIS A 70 2.53 -2.12 10.61
N VAL A 71 2.52 -3.44 10.42
CA VAL A 71 2.13 -4.08 9.16
C VAL A 71 0.67 -3.79 8.84
N ASP A 72 -0.24 -3.99 9.79
CA ASP A 72 -1.67 -3.76 9.56
C ASP A 72 -1.99 -2.31 9.20
N LEU A 73 -1.36 -1.34 9.88
CA LEU A 73 -1.62 0.07 9.59
C LEU A 73 -0.92 0.56 8.31
N ALA A 74 0.34 0.13 8.05
CA ALA A 74 1.10 0.58 6.88
C ALA A 74 0.70 -0.10 5.58
N VAL A 75 0.19 -1.33 5.64
CA VAL A 75 -0.18 -2.11 4.45
C VAL A 75 -1.69 -2.21 4.36
N LEU A 76 -2.35 -2.84 5.34
CA LEU A 76 -3.78 -3.13 5.25
C LEU A 76 -4.64 -1.85 5.28
N VAL A 77 -4.56 -1.04 6.33
CA VAL A 77 -5.39 0.17 6.48
C VAL A 77 -4.99 1.25 5.49
N TRP A 78 -3.69 1.51 5.32
CA TRP A 78 -3.19 2.51 4.36
C TRP A 78 -3.61 2.18 2.92
N PHE A 79 -3.38 0.95 2.42
CA PHE A 79 -3.72 0.63 1.04
C PHE A 79 -5.22 0.58 0.80
N LEU A 80 -6.00 0.00 1.72
CA LEU A 80 -7.47 0.01 1.62
C LEU A 80 -8.05 1.42 1.67
N SER A 81 -7.43 2.32 2.43
CA SER A 81 -7.82 3.73 2.45
C SER A 81 -7.62 4.38 1.09
N LEU A 82 -6.49 4.14 0.41
CA LEU A 82 -6.25 4.69 -0.92
C LEU A 82 -7.11 4.04 -2.00
N ALA A 83 -7.47 2.75 -1.83
CA ALA A 83 -8.53 2.13 -2.63
C ALA A 83 -9.86 2.87 -2.45
N GLY A 84 -10.24 3.16 -1.20
CA GLY A 84 -11.44 3.94 -0.85
C GLY A 84 -11.44 5.35 -1.45
N VAL A 85 -10.29 6.03 -1.49
CA VAL A 85 -10.10 7.30 -2.20
C VAL A 85 -10.39 7.15 -3.68
N LEU A 86 -9.73 6.20 -4.35
CA LEU A 86 -9.87 5.98 -5.79
C LEU A 86 -11.31 5.58 -6.17
N TRP A 87 -11.94 4.68 -5.42
CA TRP A 87 -13.34 4.29 -5.66
C TRP A 87 -14.34 5.40 -5.37
N SER A 88 -14.03 6.30 -4.44
CA SER A 88 -14.86 7.49 -4.20
C SER A 88 -14.77 8.48 -5.37
N LEU A 89 -13.58 8.67 -5.95
CA LEU A 89 -13.35 9.64 -7.04
C LEU A 89 -13.72 9.09 -8.43
N LEU A 90 -13.46 7.81 -8.69
CA LEU A 90 -13.72 7.16 -9.98
C LEU A 90 -15.10 6.49 -10.04
N GLY A 91 -15.78 6.34 -8.90
CA GLY A 91 -17.09 5.72 -8.77
C GLY A 91 -18.26 6.68 -8.98
N ASP A 92 -19.46 6.13 -8.82
CA ASP A 92 -20.71 6.88 -8.88
C ASP A 92 -21.01 7.56 -7.52
N ALA A 93 -21.78 8.66 -7.53
CA ALA A 93 -22.21 9.36 -6.31
C ALA A 93 -23.38 8.68 -5.57
N ARG A 94 -24.01 7.68 -6.18
CA ARG A 94 -25.10 6.89 -5.58
C ARG A 94 -24.67 6.09 -4.35
N LEU A 95 -25.66 5.60 -3.60
CA LEU A 95 -25.51 4.95 -2.29
C LEU A 95 -24.54 5.68 -1.34
N PRO A 96 -24.76 6.98 -1.04
CA PRO A 96 -23.93 7.77 -0.13
C PRO A 96 -23.71 7.10 1.22
N ARG A 97 -24.81 6.61 1.79
CA ARG A 97 -24.88 6.05 3.13
C ARG A 97 -23.97 4.84 3.24
N LEU A 98 -24.02 3.95 2.24
CA LEU A 98 -23.16 2.76 2.20
C LEU A 98 -21.67 3.13 2.20
N GLY A 99 -21.28 4.18 1.47
CA GLY A 99 -19.89 4.66 1.46
C GLY A 99 -19.44 5.22 2.81
N TRP A 100 -20.28 6.02 3.47
CA TRP A 100 -19.98 6.55 4.81
C TRP A 100 -20.02 5.48 5.89
N THR A 101 -20.94 4.53 5.81
CA THR A 101 -20.99 3.36 6.70
C THR A 101 -19.71 2.54 6.54
N ALA A 102 -19.29 2.25 5.30
CA ALA A 102 -18.04 1.55 5.02
C ALA A 102 -16.82 2.24 5.67
N LEU A 103 -16.70 3.56 5.52
CA LEU A 103 -15.66 4.35 6.17
C LEU A 103 -15.77 4.29 7.70
N GLY A 104 -16.97 4.40 8.26
CA GLY A 104 -17.20 4.32 9.71
C GLY A 104 -16.73 3.00 10.30
N PHE A 105 -17.10 1.87 9.67
CA PHE A 105 -16.62 0.54 10.04
C PHE A 105 -15.09 0.43 9.95
N ALA A 106 -14.47 0.96 8.89
CA ALA A 106 -13.02 0.96 8.74
C ALA A 106 -12.30 1.79 9.81
N VAL A 107 -12.83 2.96 10.16
CA VAL A 107 -12.29 3.83 11.23
C VAL A 107 -12.39 3.12 12.59
N VAL A 108 -13.58 2.62 12.96
CA VAL A 108 -13.78 1.93 14.24
C VAL A 108 -12.91 0.66 14.30
N GLY A 109 -12.79 -0.06 13.19
CA GLY A 109 -11.93 -1.23 13.09
C GLY A 109 -10.46 -0.92 13.34
N ALA A 110 -9.91 0.08 12.64
CA ALA A 110 -8.54 0.52 12.84
C ALA A 110 -8.28 1.03 14.27
N LEU A 111 -9.23 1.77 14.85
CA LEU A 111 -9.14 2.21 16.26
C LEU A 111 -9.16 1.04 17.23
N GLY A 112 -10.00 0.02 16.99
CA GLY A 112 -10.03 -1.20 17.81
C GLY A 112 -8.70 -1.97 17.79
N MET A 113 -8.06 -2.07 16.62
CA MET A 113 -6.74 -2.69 16.49
C MET A 113 -5.67 -1.92 17.27
N VAL A 114 -5.66 -0.58 17.18
CA VAL A 114 -4.75 0.27 17.97
C VAL A 114 -5.03 0.16 19.47
N ALA A 115 -6.31 0.17 19.86
CA ALA A 115 -6.73 0.08 21.26
C ALA A 115 -6.28 -1.24 21.90
N ALA A 116 -6.32 -2.36 21.17
CA ALA A 116 -5.87 -3.64 21.69
C ALA A 116 -4.41 -3.60 22.17
N LEU A 117 -3.52 -2.94 21.41
CA LEU A 117 -2.13 -2.77 21.83
C LEU A 117 -2.01 -1.84 23.04
N LEU A 118 -2.72 -0.71 23.04
CA LEU A 118 -2.64 0.28 24.13
C LEU A 118 -3.18 -0.27 25.46
N LEU A 119 -4.17 -1.16 25.40
CA LEU A 119 -4.70 -1.87 26.55
C LEU A 119 -3.81 -3.05 27.00
N GLY A 120 -2.77 -3.38 26.22
CA GLY A 120 -1.89 -4.52 26.51
C GLY A 120 -2.60 -5.87 26.42
N VAL A 121 -3.65 -5.98 25.59
CA VAL A 121 -4.46 -7.20 25.48
C VAL A 121 -4.16 -7.99 24.22
N GLY A 122 -4.10 -9.30 24.36
CA GLY A 122 -3.94 -10.26 23.28
C GLY A 122 -2.50 -10.63 22.97
N HIS A 123 -2.27 -11.93 22.74
CA HIS A 123 -0.93 -12.45 22.47
C HIS A 123 -0.53 -12.19 21.01
N PRO A 124 0.65 -11.62 20.71
CA PRO A 124 1.04 -11.34 19.33
C PRO A 124 1.35 -12.62 18.55
N LEU A 125 0.67 -12.78 17.42
CA LEU A 125 0.86 -13.85 16.46
C LEU A 125 1.33 -13.25 15.14
N MET A 126 2.63 -13.39 14.87
CA MET A 126 3.25 -12.91 13.63
C MET A 126 2.98 -13.90 12.48
N SER A 127 1.71 -14.08 12.09
CA SER A 127 1.30 -14.78 10.87
C SER A 127 1.85 -14.08 9.62
N ASN A 128 1.77 -14.75 8.47
CA ASN A 128 2.06 -14.09 7.20
C ASN A 128 0.84 -13.29 6.76
N TYR A 129 1.05 -12.23 5.97
CA TYR A 129 0.03 -11.32 5.47
C TYR A 129 -0.60 -10.43 6.55
N ILE A 130 -1.53 -10.97 7.34
CA ILE A 130 -2.21 -10.24 8.41
C ILE A 130 -1.74 -10.84 9.75
N PRO A 131 -0.74 -10.23 10.41
CA PRO A 131 -0.40 -10.58 11.78
C PRO A 131 -1.53 -10.17 12.72
N VAL A 132 -1.66 -10.81 13.88
CA VAL A 132 -2.77 -10.51 14.80
C VAL A 132 -2.33 -10.42 16.25
N LEU A 133 -3.04 -9.62 17.04
CA LEU A 133 -3.07 -9.81 18.49
C LEU A 133 -4.23 -10.75 18.80
N ASP A 134 -3.93 -11.90 19.38
CA ASP A 134 -4.94 -12.90 19.72
C ASP A 134 -5.76 -12.46 20.94
N GLY A 135 -6.83 -11.71 20.66
CA GLY A 135 -7.74 -11.18 21.67
C GLY A 135 -8.98 -10.54 21.04
N PRO A 136 -10.10 -10.50 21.77
CA PRO A 136 -11.40 -10.10 21.21
C PRO A 136 -11.41 -8.66 20.71
N VAL A 137 -10.70 -7.73 21.36
CA VAL A 137 -10.64 -6.32 20.95
C VAL A 137 -10.00 -6.17 19.58
N PHE A 138 -8.84 -6.82 19.37
CA PHE A 138 -8.14 -6.77 18.10
C PHE A 138 -8.90 -7.48 16.99
N LEU A 139 -9.38 -8.71 17.25
CA LEU A 139 -10.10 -9.50 16.26
C LEU A 139 -11.43 -8.85 15.85
N THR A 140 -12.13 -8.21 16.78
CA THR A 140 -13.33 -7.41 16.48
C THR A 140 -12.95 -6.19 15.63
N GLY A 141 -11.86 -5.49 15.98
CA GLY A 141 -11.35 -4.37 15.19
C GLY A 141 -11.01 -4.77 13.75
N LEU A 142 -10.26 -5.86 13.58
CA LEU A 142 -9.93 -6.43 12.27
C LEU A 142 -11.19 -6.86 11.50
N GLY A 143 -12.16 -7.47 12.16
CA GLY A 143 -13.44 -7.86 11.57
C GLY A 143 -14.27 -6.65 11.10
N LEU A 144 -14.31 -5.56 11.89
CA LEU A 144 -14.96 -4.31 11.52
C LEU A 144 -14.26 -3.62 10.33
N LEU A 145 -12.92 -3.64 10.29
CA LEU A 145 -12.16 -3.15 9.15
C LEU A 145 -12.50 -3.95 7.88
N ALA A 146 -12.52 -5.29 7.99
CA ALA A 146 -12.91 -6.17 6.89
C ALA A 146 -14.35 -5.91 6.43
N ALA A 147 -15.30 -5.71 7.35
CA ALA A 147 -16.68 -5.35 7.03
C ALA A 147 -16.77 -4.00 6.30
N GLY A 148 -16.03 -2.98 6.76
CA GLY A 148 -15.94 -1.69 6.07
C GLY A 148 -15.40 -1.82 4.65
N CYS A 149 -14.35 -2.64 4.46
CA CYS A 149 -13.82 -2.97 3.16
C CYS A 149 -14.86 -3.67 2.26
N ALA A 150 -15.54 -4.71 2.76
CA ALA A 150 -16.60 -5.42 2.05
C ALA A 150 -17.72 -4.48 1.59
N LEU A 151 -18.18 -3.57 2.46
CA LEU A 151 -19.23 -2.61 2.11
C LEU A 151 -18.77 -1.64 1.02
N MET A 152 -17.51 -1.20 1.05
CA MET A 152 -16.95 -0.32 0.02
C MET A 152 -16.77 -1.04 -1.33
N VAL A 153 -16.31 -2.30 -1.29
CA VAL A 153 -16.20 -3.17 -2.47
C VAL A 153 -17.58 -3.42 -3.05
N LEU A 154 -18.56 -3.81 -2.22
CA LEU A 154 -19.95 -4.02 -2.62
C LEU A 154 -20.52 -2.77 -3.30
N ARG A 155 -20.34 -1.59 -2.69
CA ARG A 155 -20.75 -0.32 -3.29
C ARG A 155 -20.13 -0.14 -4.67
N THR A 156 -18.84 -0.41 -4.80
CA THR A 156 -18.08 -0.26 -6.04
C THR A 156 -18.53 -1.23 -7.12
N LEU A 157 -18.83 -2.48 -6.75
CA LEU A 157 -19.29 -3.53 -7.66
C LEU A 157 -20.74 -3.33 -8.10
N VAL A 158 -21.65 -3.01 -7.17
CA VAL A 158 -23.08 -2.72 -7.47
C VAL A 158 -23.24 -1.46 -8.32
N LEU A 159 -22.46 -0.43 -8.03
CA LEU A 159 -22.40 0.80 -8.81
C LEU A 159 -21.35 0.74 -9.93
N GLY A 160 -20.88 -0.48 -10.22
CA GLY A 160 -19.92 -0.76 -11.27
C GLY A 160 -20.37 -0.14 -12.58
N PRO A 161 -19.45 0.34 -13.43
CA PRO A 161 -19.84 0.86 -14.72
C PRO A 161 -20.62 -0.20 -15.47
N GLY A 162 -21.76 0.16 -16.07
CA GLY A 162 -22.15 -0.51 -17.30
C GLY A 162 -20.94 -0.42 -18.21
N LEU A 163 -20.31 -1.56 -18.51
CA LEU A 163 -19.03 -1.70 -19.23
C LEU A 163 -19.02 -1.04 -20.63
N THR A 164 -20.11 -0.39 -21.01
CA THR A 164 -20.45 0.06 -22.35
C THR A 164 -20.85 1.54 -22.45
N THR A 165 -20.93 2.33 -21.37
CA THR A 165 -21.27 3.76 -21.54
C THR A 165 -20.08 4.55 -22.07
N PRO A 166 -20.10 5.05 -23.33
CA PRO A 166 -18.92 5.64 -23.98
C PRO A 166 -18.54 7.02 -23.44
N ALA A 167 -19.38 7.63 -22.61
CA ALA A 167 -19.38 9.08 -22.38
C ALA A 167 -18.54 9.59 -21.19
N HIS A 168 -17.94 8.73 -20.37
CA HIS A 168 -17.34 9.18 -19.10
C HIS A 168 -15.81 9.26 -19.15
N ARG A 169 -15.28 10.47 -18.86
CA ARG A 169 -13.87 10.78 -18.60
C ARG A 169 -13.27 9.82 -17.56
N GLY A 170 -11.97 9.49 -17.68
CA GLY A 170 -11.28 8.57 -16.76
C GLY A 170 -11.60 7.06 -16.89
N GLY A 171 -12.17 6.60 -18.01
CA GLY A 171 -12.66 5.22 -18.17
C GLY A 171 -11.63 4.11 -17.98
N VAL A 172 -10.34 4.33 -18.27
CA VAL A 172 -9.27 3.34 -18.02
C VAL A 172 -8.95 3.24 -16.54
N LEU A 173 -8.80 4.40 -15.85
CA LEU A 173 -8.54 4.45 -14.41
C LEU A 173 -9.67 3.77 -13.63
N ARG A 174 -10.92 4.08 -13.99
CA ARG A 174 -12.11 3.46 -13.39
C ARG A 174 -12.12 1.95 -13.57
N PHE A 175 -11.80 1.46 -14.78
CA PHE A 175 -11.73 0.02 -15.03
C PHE A 175 -10.64 -0.66 -14.20
N GLY A 176 -9.44 -0.08 -14.11
CA GLY A 176 -8.37 -0.60 -13.25
C GLY A 176 -8.75 -0.60 -11.76
N ALA A 177 -9.39 0.46 -11.27
CA ALA A 177 -9.88 0.53 -9.90
C ALA A 177 -10.99 -0.51 -9.62
N TYR A 178 -11.83 -0.80 -10.62
CA TYR A 178 -12.84 -1.87 -10.54
C TYR A 178 -12.19 -3.26 -10.50
N CYS A 179 -11.14 -3.50 -11.30
CA CYS A 179 -10.35 -4.73 -11.25
C CYS A 179 -9.76 -4.94 -9.85
N ALA A 180 -9.25 -3.88 -9.19
CA ALA A 180 -8.78 -3.99 -7.81
C ALA A 180 -9.91 -4.36 -6.83
N ALA A 181 -11.13 -3.84 -7.03
CA ALA A 181 -12.30 -4.23 -6.22
C ALA A 181 -12.67 -5.71 -6.41
N ILE A 182 -12.58 -6.23 -7.64
CA ILE A 182 -12.74 -7.67 -7.93
C ILE A 182 -11.68 -8.49 -7.18
N ALA A 183 -10.40 -8.11 -7.27
CA ALA A 183 -9.33 -8.82 -6.58
C ALA A 183 -9.56 -8.87 -5.06
N ILE A 184 -10.00 -7.76 -4.44
CA ILE A 184 -10.36 -7.72 -3.01
C ILE A 184 -11.59 -8.59 -2.72
N ALA A 185 -12.63 -8.55 -3.56
CA ALA A 185 -13.80 -9.41 -3.40
C ALA A 185 -13.41 -10.90 -3.41
N MET A 186 -12.53 -11.30 -4.34
CA MET A 186 -12.03 -12.68 -4.41
C MET A 186 -11.13 -13.03 -3.24
N ALA A 187 -10.33 -12.08 -2.72
CA ALA A 187 -9.55 -12.25 -1.50
C ALA A 187 -10.47 -12.49 -0.28
N MET A 188 -11.55 -11.72 -0.15
CA MET A 188 -12.54 -11.90 0.93
C MET A 188 -13.31 -13.21 0.80
N PHE A 189 -13.71 -13.58 -0.42
CA PHE A 189 -14.33 -14.88 -0.70
C PHE A 189 -13.42 -16.03 -0.26
N THR A 190 -12.14 -15.96 -0.61
CA THR A 190 -11.13 -16.95 -0.25
C THR A 190 -10.94 -17.01 1.26
N LEU A 191 -10.86 -15.86 1.93
CA LEU A 191 -10.77 -15.78 3.38
C LEU A 191 -11.96 -16.44 4.09
N ILE A 192 -13.19 -16.16 3.63
CA ILE A 192 -14.40 -16.76 4.19
C ILE A 192 -14.40 -18.27 3.97
N ARG A 193 -14.00 -18.73 2.79
CA ARG A 193 -13.89 -20.15 2.48
C ARG A 193 -12.84 -20.85 3.35
N ASP A 194 -11.66 -20.25 3.50
CA ASP A 194 -10.57 -20.77 4.32
C ASP A 194 -10.98 -20.85 5.79
N TYR A 195 -11.73 -19.86 6.29
CA TYR A 195 -12.31 -19.88 7.64
C TYR A 195 -13.19 -21.12 7.87
N HIS A 196 -14.07 -21.46 6.91
CA HIS A 196 -14.91 -22.65 7.01
C HIS A 196 -14.15 -23.97 6.78
N GLY A 197 -12.97 -23.93 6.18
CA GLY A 197 -12.11 -25.10 5.95
C GLY A 197 -11.17 -25.43 7.12
N LEU A 198 -11.18 -24.64 8.20
CA LEU A 198 -10.26 -24.79 9.34
C LEU A 198 -10.94 -25.14 10.69
N PRO A 199 -12.07 -25.89 10.74
CA PRO A 199 -12.85 -26.05 11.98
C PRO A 199 -12.07 -26.73 13.12
N ASP A 200 -11.14 -27.64 12.80
CA ASP A 200 -10.41 -28.44 13.78
C ASP A 200 -9.02 -27.89 14.11
N VAL A 201 -8.61 -26.77 13.49
CA VAL A 201 -7.29 -26.17 13.73
C VAL A 201 -7.38 -25.20 14.90
N LYS A 202 -6.66 -25.50 15.98
CA LYS A 202 -6.60 -24.61 17.15
C LYS A 202 -6.11 -23.21 16.77
N MET A 203 -6.85 -22.20 17.22
CA MET A 203 -6.47 -20.78 17.07
C MET A 203 -5.03 -20.54 17.55
N GLY A 204 -4.22 -19.94 16.69
CA GLY A 204 -2.79 -19.76 16.90
C GLY A 204 -2.06 -19.33 15.62
N ARG A 205 -0.73 -19.28 15.66
CA ARG A 205 0.09 -18.82 14.53
C ARG A 205 -0.18 -19.60 13.24
N GLU A 206 -0.34 -20.91 13.36
CA GLU A 206 -0.61 -21.79 12.23
C GLU A 206 -2.00 -21.54 11.65
N TYR A 207 -3.03 -21.46 12.50
CA TYR A 207 -4.39 -21.12 12.09
C TYR A 207 -4.43 -19.83 11.25
N PHE A 208 -3.92 -18.73 11.78
CA PHE A 208 -3.91 -17.45 11.06
C PHE A 208 -2.98 -17.49 9.83
N GLY A 209 -1.90 -18.26 9.91
CA GLY A 209 -0.99 -18.48 8.79
C GLY A 209 -1.62 -19.24 7.63
N ARG A 210 -2.59 -20.14 7.89
CA ARG A 210 -3.40 -20.83 6.88
C ARG A 210 -4.53 -19.92 6.38
N LEU A 211 -5.31 -19.35 7.31
CA LEU A 211 -6.46 -18.50 7.04
C LEU A 211 -6.13 -17.31 6.11
N PHE A 212 -5.00 -16.63 6.35
CA PHE A 212 -4.64 -15.45 5.57
C PHE A 212 -3.77 -15.75 4.35
N TRP A 213 -3.39 -17.01 4.11
CA TRP A 213 -2.47 -17.34 3.02
C TRP A 213 -3.09 -17.07 1.66
N GLY A 214 -4.27 -17.64 1.37
CA GLY A 214 -4.91 -17.50 0.07
C GLY A 214 -5.36 -16.06 -0.19
N GLY A 215 -6.17 -15.52 0.74
CA GLY A 215 -6.64 -14.14 0.67
C GLY A 215 -5.50 -13.11 0.62
N GLY A 216 -4.41 -13.32 1.34
CA GLY A 216 -3.24 -12.44 1.34
C GLY A 216 -2.51 -12.38 0.00
N HIS A 217 -2.35 -13.52 -0.70
CA HIS A 217 -1.80 -13.53 -2.06
C HIS A 217 -2.72 -12.80 -3.04
N LEU A 218 -4.04 -12.97 -2.94
CA LEU A 218 -4.99 -12.25 -3.80
C LEU A 218 -5.03 -10.75 -3.50
N PHE A 219 -4.84 -10.35 -2.24
CA PHE A 219 -4.75 -8.94 -1.86
C PHE A 219 -3.56 -8.23 -2.55
N GLN A 220 -2.45 -8.93 -2.81
CA GLN A 220 -1.33 -8.38 -3.57
C GLN A 220 -1.70 -7.99 -5.00
N PHE A 221 -2.61 -8.72 -5.67
CA PHE A 221 -3.11 -8.32 -6.99
C PHE A 221 -3.82 -6.97 -6.91
N ALA A 222 -4.65 -6.75 -5.88
CA ALA A 222 -5.33 -5.48 -5.68
C ALA A 222 -4.33 -4.33 -5.48
N ASN A 223 -3.27 -4.56 -4.69
CA ASN A 223 -2.23 -3.57 -4.44
C ASN A 223 -1.51 -3.19 -5.75
N THR A 224 -1.12 -4.18 -6.55
CA THR A 224 -0.51 -3.93 -7.87
C THR A 224 -1.46 -3.19 -8.80
N LEU A 225 -2.71 -3.62 -8.92
CA LEU A 225 -3.73 -2.96 -9.74
C LEU A 225 -3.91 -1.47 -9.38
N LEU A 226 -4.00 -1.16 -8.07
CA LEU A 226 -4.12 0.22 -7.58
C LEU A 226 -2.85 1.03 -7.83
N MET A 227 -1.67 0.42 -7.72
CA MET A 227 -0.40 1.05 -8.08
C MET A 227 -0.35 1.37 -9.58
N LEU A 228 -0.76 0.45 -10.45
CA LEU A 228 -0.81 0.67 -11.90
C LEU A 228 -1.79 1.79 -12.28
N VAL A 229 -2.97 1.85 -11.65
CA VAL A 229 -3.90 2.98 -11.77
C VAL A 229 -3.21 4.28 -11.35
N THR A 230 -2.48 4.25 -10.24
CA THR A 230 -1.77 5.42 -9.72
C THR A 230 -0.63 5.87 -10.65
N TRP A 231 0.13 4.94 -11.23
CA TRP A 231 1.16 5.25 -12.22
C TRP A 231 0.57 5.96 -13.44
N LEU A 232 -0.61 5.56 -13.94
CA LEU A 232 -1.28 6.30 -15.01
C LEU A 232 -1.67 7.73 -14.60
N VAL A 233 -2.15 7.92 -13.37
CA VAL A 233 -2.43 9.26 -12.84
C VAL A 233 -1.15 10.11 -12.81
N LEU A 234 -0.05 9.55 -12.29
CA LEU A 234 1.24 10.24 -12.21
C LEU A 234 1.84 10.53 -13.60
N VAL A 235 1.64 9.67 -14.59
CA VAL A 235 2.01 9.94 -16.00
C VAL A 235 1.29 11.18 -16.51
N GLY A 236 -0.01 11.32 -16.23
CA GLY A 236 -0.76 12.53 -16.58
C GLY A 236 -0.25 13.76 -15.83
N ASP A 237 0.08 13.61 -14.54
CA ASP A 237 0.58 14.69 -13.69
C ASP A 237 1.93 15.27 -14.18
N ILE A 238 2.80 14.42 -14.74
CA ILE A 238 4.08 14.88 -15.29
C ILE A 238 3.97 15.51 -16.68
N GLY A 239 2.77 15.60 -17.25
CA GLY A 239 2.54 16.10 -18.62
C GLY A 239 2.83 15.05 -19.71
N ALA A 240 3.08 13.80 -19.32
CA ALA A 240 3.29 12.69 -20.24
C ALA A 240 1.94 12.07 -20.66
N ARG A 241 1.96 11.29 -21.73
CA ARG A 241 0.79 10.54 -22.21
C ARG A 241 1.21 9.15 -22.64
N VAL A 242 0.51 8.13 -22.16
CA VAL A 242 0.69 6.77 -22.67
C VAL A 242 0.03 6.68 -24.05
N ARG A 243 0.85 6.56 -25.11
CA ARG A 243 0.39 6.53 -26.51
C ARG A 243 0.02 5.11 -26.94
N VAL A 244 -0.94 4.50 -26.25
CA VAL A 244 -1.50 3.18 -26.58
C VAL A 244 -3.02 3.28 -26.68
N ARG A 245 -3.66 2.37 -27.42
CA ARG A 245 -5.12 2.35 -27.55
C ARG A 245 -5.75 2.07 -26.18
N ARG A 246 -6.90 2.72 -25.89
CA ARG A 246 -7.69 2.49 -24.67
C ARG A 246 -7.97 1.01 -24.41
N SER A 247 -8.33 0.27 -25.46
CA SER A 247 -8.60 -1.17 -25.37
C SER A 247 -7.41 -1.96 -24.85
N VAL A 248 -6.18 -1.60 -25.23
CA VAL A 248 -4.97 -2.27 -24.77
C VAL A 248 -4.80 -2.10 -23.26
N LEU A 249 -4.93 -0.89 -22.72
CA LEU A 249 -4.83 -0.67 -21.27
C LEU A 249 -5.94 -1.41 -20.50
N ILE A 250 -7.17 -1.42 -21.02
CA ILE A 250 -8.28 -2.20 -20.45
C ILE A 250 -7.95 -3.69 -20.47
N SER A 251 -7.45 -4.22 -21.60
CA SER A 251 -7.03 -5.61 -21.71
C SER A 251 -5.91 -5.96 -20.74
N LEU A 252 -4.93 -5.07 -20.53
CA LEU A 252 -3.87 -5.30 -19.54
C LEU A 252 -4.44 -5.36 -18.13
N PHE A 253 -5.31 -4.42 -17.72
CA PHE A 253 -5.98 -4.52 -16.42
C PHE A 253 -6.82 -5.80 -16.28
N GLY A 254 -7.50 -6.21 -17.36
CA GLY A 254 -8.25 -7.45 -17.41
C GLY A 254 -7.37 -8.69 -17.26
N LEU A 255 -6.22 -8.71 -17.93
CA LEU A 255 -5.23 -9.79 -17.84
C LEU A 255 -4.55 -9.84 -16.47
N GLU A 256 -4.29 -8.69 -15.85
CA GLU A 256 -3.71 -8.60 -14.50
C GLU A 256 -4.67 -9.18 -13.44
N VAL A 257 -5.98 -8.90 -13.56
CA VAL A 257 -6.96 -9.43 -12.61
C VAL A 257 -7.38 -10.87 -12.92
N ALA A 258 -7.32 -11.32 -14.18
CA ALA A 258 -7.82 -12.64 -14.59
C ALA A 258 -7.35 -13.84 -13.73
N PRO A 259 -6.08 -13.93 -13.29
CA PRO A 259 -5.61 -15.02 -12.45
C PRO A 259 -6.39 -15.16 -11.14
N VAL A 260 -6.93 -14.07 -10.56
CA VAL A 260 -7.64 -14.13 -9.28
C VAL A 260 -8.89 -15.01 -9.34
N PHE A 261 -9.45 -15.26 -10.53
CA PHE A 261 -10.59 -16.17 -10.70
C PHE A 261 -10.22 -17.65 -10.62
N LEU A 262 -8.94 -18.01 -10.79
CA LEU A 262 -8.46 -19.38 -10.59
C LEU A 262 -8.58 -19.82 -9.12
N VAL A 263 -8.82 -18.89 -8.20
CA VAL A 263 -9.05 -19.21 -6.78
C VAL A 263 -10.28 -20.06 -6.53
N VAL A 264 -11.25 -20.11 -7.45
CA VAL A 264 -12.39 -21.04 -7.30
C VAL A 264 -11.92 -22.49 -7.44
N LEU A 265 -10.86 -22.72 -8.23
CA LEU A 265 -10.31 -24.05 -8.49
C LEU A 265 -9.36 -24.51 -7.39
N VAL A 266 -8.54 -23.62 -6.83
CA VAL A 266 -7.48 -24.02 -5.88
C VAL A 266 -8.03 -24.79 -4.67
N PRO A 267 -9.02 -24.29 -3.90
CA PRO A 267 -9.58 -25.01 -2.78
C PRO A 267 -10.56 -26.12 -3.18
N ALA A 268 -10.86 -26.29 -4.48
CA ALA A 268 -11.57 -27.46 -4.99
C ALA A 268 -10.61 -28.63 -5.27
N LEU A 269 -9.32 -28.33 -5.46
CA LEU A 269 -8.28 -29.30 -5.83
C LEU A 269 -7.30 -29.61 -4.68
N ALA A 270 -7.23 -28.75 -3.67
CA ALA A 270 -6.33 -28.91 -2.53
C ALA A 270 -7.00 -28.51 -1.21
N ASP A 271 -6.75 -29.30 -0.18
CA ASP A 271 -7.19 -29.00 1.19
C ASP A 271 -6.44 -27.78 1.74
N VAL A 272 -7.13 -26.88 2.45
CA VAL A 272 -6.54 -25.65 3.01
C VAL A 272 -5.37 -25.91 3.96
N ASN A 273 -5.30 -27.11 4.54
CA ASN A 273 -4.24 -27.55 5.44
C ASN A 273 -3.03 -28.16 4.69
N SER A 274 -3.12 -28.34 3.37
CA SER A 274 -2.08 -28.98 2.56
C SER A 274 -1.00 -28.01 2.07
N ASP A 275 0.21 -28.51 1.87
CA ASP A 275 1.28 -27.76 1.22
C ASP A 275 0.97 -27.46 -0.26
N HIS A 276 0.18 -28.32 -0.91
CA HIS A 276 -0.29 -28.08 -2.29
C HIS A 276 -1.14 -26.81 -2.38
N TYR A 277 -2.02 -26.57 -1.41
CA TYR A 277 -2.80 -25.34 -1.33
C TYR A 277 -1.89 -24.13 -1.22
N ARG A 278 -0.93 -24.19 -0.30
CA ARG A 278 0.03 -23.10 -0.07
C ARG A 278 0.86 -22.81 -1.33
N PHE A 279 1.37 -23.86 -1.96
CA PHE A 279 2.14 -23.80 -3.19
C PHE A 279 1.33 -23.20 -4.33
N ALA A 280 0.07 -23.61 -4.51
CA ALA A 280 -0.79 -23.13 -5.59
C ALA A 280 -1.02 -21.61 -5.52
N PHE A 281 -1.32 -21.05 -4.34
CA PHE A 281 -1.45 -19.60 -4.19
C PHE A 281 -0.14 -18.85 -4.43
N THR A 282 0.98 -19.42 -3.99
CA THR A 282 2.29 -18.83 -4.26
C THR A 282 2.61 -18.84 -5.75
N GLN A 283 2.30 -19.92 -6.49
CA GLN A 283 2.46 -19.93 -7.95
C GLN A 283 1.50 -18.97 -8.65
N LEU A 284 0.25 -18.90 -8.17
CA LEU A 284 -0.75 -17.99 -8.73
C LEU A 284 -0.28 -16.53 -8.64
N MET A 285 0.19 -16.11 -7.46
CA MET A 285 0.78 -14.79 -7.27
C MET A 285 2.03 -14.60 -8.11
N ARG A 286 2.96 -15.58 -8.08
CA ARG A 286 4.23 -15.51 -8.80
C ARG A 286 4.03 -15.31 -10.29
N TRP A 287 3.06 -15.95 -10.93
CA TRP A 287 2.88 -15.86 -12.37
C TRP A 287 1.76 -14.92 -12.79
N GLY A 288 0.84 -14.60 -11.90
CA GLY A 288 -0.30 -13.75 -12.20
C GLY A 288 -0.02 -12.25 -12.09
N ILE A 289 0.95 -11.82 -11.27
CA ILE A 289 1.17 -10.39 -11.02
C ILE A 289 2.23 -9.79 -11.97
N TRP A 290 3.48 -10.24 -11.89
CA TRP A 290 4.58 -9.47 -12.50
C TRP A 290 4.56 -9.38 -14.04
N PRO A 291 4.12 -10.37 -14.85
CA PRO A 291 4.26 -10.28 -16.29
C PRO A 291 3.50 -9.09 -16.89
N VAL A 292 2.26 -8.89 -16.47
CA VAL A 292 1.41 -7.81 -16.96
C VAL A 292 1.85 -6.47 -16.36
N ALA A 293 2.19 -6.43 -15.06
CA ALA A 293 2.78 -5.25 -14.43
C ALA A 293 4.06 -4.76 -15.15
N VAL A 294 4.94 -5.66 -15.61
CA VAL A 294 6.15 -5.31 -16.39
C VAL A 294 5.80 -4.75 -17.77
N ILE A 295 4.84 -5.35 -18.48
CA ILE A 295 4.37 -4.80 -19.77
C ILE A 295 3.80 -3.39 -19.57
N PHE A 296 3.01 -3.19 -18.52
CA PHE A 296 2.44 -1.89 -18.15
C PHE A 296 3.54 -0.87 -17.84
N MET A 297 4.55 -1.29 -17.07
CA MET A 297 5.73 -0.48 -16.74
C MET A 297 6.48 -0.03 -17.99
N ILE A 298 6.66 -0.90 -19.00
CA ILE A 298 7.31 -0.53 -20.27
C ILE A 298 6.57 0.63 -20.94
N PHE A 299 5.23 0.61 -20.97
CA PHE A 299 4.44 1.70 -21.54
C PHE A 299 4.58 3.01 -20.77
N VAL A 300 4.65 2.93 -19.44
CA VAL A 300 4.86 4.08 -18.55
C VAL A 300 6.27 4.67 -18.75
N LEU A 301 7.31 3.84 -18.78
CA LEU A 301 8.69 4.26 -19.02
C LEU A 301 8.87 4.85 -20.42
N TYR A 302 8.24 4.27 -21.43
CA TYR A 302 8.25 4.82 -22.78
C TYR A 302 7.57 6.20 -22.84
N ALA A 303 6.45 6.39 -22.13
CA ALA A 303 5.80 7.70 -22.02
C ALA A 303 6.71 8.74 -21.35
N LEU A 304 7.42 8.35 -20.29
CA LEU A 304 8.41 9.19 -19.61
C LEU A 304 9.56 9.57 -20.55
N TYR A 305 10.21 8.59 -21.19
CA TYR A 305 11.30 8.79 -22.15
C TYR A 305 10.93 9.78 -23.26
N ARG A 306 9.74 9.62 -23.85
CA ARG A 306 9.26 10.52 -24.90
C ARG A 306 9.06 11.95 -24.41
N THR A 307 8.62 12.11 -23.17
CA THR A 307 8.36 13.42 -22.57
C THR A 307 9.67 14.14 -22.25
N GLU A 308 10.70 13.40 -21.81
CA GLU A 308 12.06 13.90 -21.61
C GLU A 308 12.70 14.43 -22.90
N ARG A 309 12.40 13.82 -24.05
CA ARG A 309 12.87 14.31 -25.37
C ARG A 309 12.07 15.50 -25.92
N GLY A 310 10.99 15.90 -25.24
CA GLY A 310 10.12 17.00 -25.64
C GLY A 310 10.26 18.20 -24.71
N ALA A 311 9.14 18.67 -24.17
CA ALA A 311 9.09 19.80 -23.24
C ALA A 311 9.68 19.50 -21.84
N GLY A 312 10.04 18.23 -21.56
CA GLY A 312 10.47 17.77 -20.26
C GLY A 312 9.29 17.46 -19.32
N PRO A 313 9.37 16.41 -18.49
CA PRO A 313 8.31 16.08 -17.54
C PRO A 313 8.36 17.01 -16.33
N ARG A 314 7.24 17.18 -15.62
CA ARG A 314 7.26 17.85 -14.29
C ARG A 314 8.19 17.08 -13.34
N PRO A 315 9.28 17.71 -12.84
CA PRO A 315 10.32 16.97 -12.13
C PRO A 315 9.88 16.23 -10.86
N ALA A 316 8.94 16.76 -10.06
CA ALA A 316 8.39 16.07 -8.88
C ALA A 316 7.73 14.74 -9.21
N GLY A 317 6.68 14.75 -10.04
CA GLY A 317 5.96 13.53 -10.40
C GLY A 317 6.88 12.51 -11.09
N ALA A 318 7.85 12.97 -11.89
CA ALA A 318 8.79 12.09 -12.56
C ALA A 318 9.74 11.42 -11.56
N THR A 319 10.12 12.11 -10.48
CA THR A 319 10.95 11.55 -9.41
C THR A 319 10.19 10.48 -8.62
N LEU A 320 8.94 10.76 -8.23
CA LEU A 320 8.07 9.79 -7.54
C LEU A 320 7.87 8.53 -8.37
N LEU A 321 7.55 8.71 -9.66
CA LEU A 321 7.31 7.60 -10.59
C LEU A 321 8.56 6.73 -10.79
N ARG A 322 9.73 7.35 -11.01
CA ARG A 322 10.99 6.60 -11.18
C ARG A 322 11.36 5.77 -9.96
N PHE A 323 11.27 6.34 -8.75
CA PHE A 323 11.57 5.59 -7.54
C PHE A 323 10.54 4.50 -7.24
N SER A 324 9.25 4.74 -7.51
CA SER A 324 8.22 3.71 -7.35
C SER A 324 8.48 2.55 -8.32
N ILE A 325 8.77 2.82 -9.59
CA ILE A 325 9.14 1.80 -10.58
C ILE A 325 10.41 1.05 -10.16
N LEU A 326 11.46 1.76 -9.74
CA LEU A 326 12.73 1.16 -9.35
C LEU A 326 12.56 0.24 -8.13
N LEU A 327 11.84 0.68 -7.10
CA LEU A 327 11.53 -0.13 -5.93
C LEU A 327 10.73 -1.38 -6.31
N PHE A 328 9.76 -1.24 -7.23
CA PHE A 328 8.97 -2.38 -7.70
C PHE A 328 9.84 -3.40 -8.43
N CYS A 329 10.70 -2.95 -9.35
CA CYS A 329 11.66 -3.81 -10.04
C CYS A 329 12.59 -4.55 -9.08
N VAL A 330 13.19 -3.82 -8.13
CA VAL A 330 14.08 -4.41 -7.11
C VAL A 330 13.30 -5.43 -6.28
N GLY A 331 12.09 -5.08 -5.84
CA GLY A 331 11.18 -5.98 -5.14
C GLY A 331 10.96 -7.27 -5.95
N LEU A 332 10.55 -7.19 -7.21
CA LEU A 332 10.32 -8.36 -8.06
C LEU A 332 11.55 -9.26 -8.20
N VAL A 333 12.73 -8.66 -8.44
CA VAL A 333 14.00 -9.40 -8.53
C VAL A 333 14.28 -10.15 -7.22
N LEU A 334 14.18 -9.47 -6.07
CA LEU A 334 14.41 -10.10 -4.77
C LEU A 334 13.37 -11.19 -4.46
N GLY A 335 12.12 -11.01 -4.88
CA GLY A 335 11.08 -12.03 -4.77
C GLY A 335 11.42 -13.31 -5.53
N ALA A 336 12.02 -13.17 -6.72
CA ALA A 336 12.52 -14.30 -7.50
C ALA A 336 13.75 -14.98 -6.87
N LEU A 337 14.47 -14.30 -5.97
CA LEU A 337 15.63 -14.80 -5.25
C LEU A 337 15.29 -15.45 -3.90
N ILE A 338 14.05 -15.38 -3.42
CA ILE A 338 13.64 -16.05 -2.18
C ILE A 338 13.85 -17.57 -2.30
N ARG A 339 14.57 -18.15 -1.33
CA ARG A 339 14.81 -19.61 -1.20
C ARG A 339 14.40 -20.14 0.16
N THR A 340 14.55 -19.32 1.19
CA THR A 340 14.35 -19.66 2.60
C THR A 340 13.50 -18.59 3.29
N ASN A 341 13.17 -18.80 4.56
CA ASN A 341 12.24 -17.97 5.33
C ASN A 341 12.92 -16.79 6.07
N ASP A 342 14.05 -16.31 5.53
CA ASP A 342 14.91 -15.27 6.10
C ASP A 342 14.49 -13.84 5.69
N VAL A 343 15.30 -12.84 6.04
CA VAL A 343 15.07 -11.42 5.75
C VAL A 343 15.05 -11.04 4.26
N MET A 344 15.37 -11.94 3.34
CA MET A 344 15.09 -11.76 1.91
C MET A 344 13.59 -11.57 1.65
N VAL A 345 12.73 -12.23 2.43
CA VAL A 345 11.27 -12.07 2.30
C VAL A 345 10.85 -10.61 2.60
N PRO A 346 11.23 -9.99 3.75
CA PRO A 346 11.04 -8.56 3.94
C PRO A 346 11.76 -7.66 2.95
N ALA A 347 12.93 -8.05 2.44
CA ALA A 347 13.59 -7.27 1.40
C ALA A 347 12.69 -7.15 0.16
N HIS A 348 12.13 -8.27 -0.30
CA HIS A 348 11.18 -8.32 -1.41
C HIS A 348 9.96 -7.44 -1.16
N TYR A 349 9.22 -7.66 -0.06
CA TYR A 349 7.97 -6.94 0.15
C TYR A 349 8.18 -5.48 0.53
N HIS A 350 9.27 -5.09 1.21
CA HIS A 350 9.58 -3.67 1.40
C HIS A 350 9.93 -2.98 0.08
N GLY A 351 10.47 -3.71 -0.90
CA GLY A 351 10.61 -3.22 -2.27
C GLY A 351 9.25 -2.99 -2.95
N THR A 352 8.39 -4.01 -2.99
CA THR A 352 7.09 -3.91 -3.67
C THR A 352 6.08 -3.01 -2.94
N ASP A 353 5.90 -3.18 -1.63
CA ASP A 353 4.99 -2.36 -0.83
C ASP A 353 5.51 -0.93 -0.67
N GLY A 354 6.84 -0.75 -0.66
CA GLY A 354 7.48 0.57 -0.73
C GLY A 354 7.18 1.27 -2.06
N ALA A 355 7.16 0.53 -3.17
CA ALA A 355 6.75 1.06 -4.47
C ALA A 355 5.29 1.53 -4.49
N VAL A 356 4.38 0.70 -3.96
CA VAL A 356 2.95 1.01 -3.83
C VAL A 356 2.76 2.24 -2.94
N THR A 357 3.43 2.28 -1.78
CA THR A 357 3.38 3.40 -0.84
C THR A 357 3.85 4.70 -1.48
N LEU A 358 4.98 4.67 -2.21
CA LEU A 358 5.49 5.86 -2.88
C LEU A 358 4.59 6.34 -4.02
N ALA A 359 3.96 5.41 -4.75
CA ALA A 359 2.95 5.76 -5.74
C ALA A 359 1.76 6.48 -5.06
N PHE A 360 1.27 5.96 -3.94
CA PHE A 360 0.18 6.57 -3.17
C PHE A 360 0.55 7.90 -2.50
N MET A 361 1.79 8.10 -2.06
CA MET A 361 2.27 9.41 -1.65
C MET A 361 2.21 10.40 -2.82
N GLY A 362 2.64 9.97 -4.02
CA GLY A 362 2.51 10.76 -5.24
C GLY A 362 1.05 11.10 -5.58
N LEU A 363 0.16 10.11 -5.50
CA LEU A 363 -1.29 10.31 -5.67
C LEU A 363 -1.81 11.35 -4.68
N THR A 364 -1.39 11.28 -3.41
CA THR A 364 -1.81 12.22 -2.37
C THR A 364 -1.41 13.66 -2.71
N TYR A 365 -0.16 13.89 -3.15
CA TYR A 365 0.27 15.23 -3.59
C TYR A 365 -0.56 15.75 -4.78
N HIS A 366 -0.82 14.89 -5.76
CA HIS A 366 -1.68 15.23 -6.90
C HIS A 366 -3.12 15.57 -6.45
N LEU A 367 -3.65 14.83 -5.48
CA LEU A 367 -5.00 14.99 -4.97
C LEU A 367 -5.21 16.26 -4.16
N LEU A 368 -4.19 16.80 -3.46
CA LEU A 368 -4.35 18.02 -2.66
C LEU A 368 -4.99 19.16 -3.45
N GLY A 369 -4.41 19.52 -4.60
CA GLY A 369 -4.96 20.58 -5.46
C GLY A 369 -6.32 20.22 -6.06
N ARG A 370 -6.52 18.95 -6.45
CA ARG A 370 -7.79 18.46 -7.02
C ARG A 370 -8.93 18.43 -6.02
N LEU A 371 -8.62 18.22 -4.75
CA LEU A 371 -9.55 18.27 -3.64
C LEU A 371 -9.70 19.70 -3.10
N GLY A 372 -9.12 20.73 -3.72
CA GLY A 372 -9.29 22.13 -3.31
C GLY A 372 -8.48 22.52 -2.07
N PHE A 373 -7.43 21.78 -1.73
CA PHE A 373 -6.45 22.14 -0.71
C PHE A 373 -5.22 22.80 -1.33
N ALA A 374 -4.39 23.42 -0.48
CA ALA A 374 -3.12 23.99 -0.92
C ALA A 374 -2.19 22.90 -1.47
N THR A 375 -1.54 23.20 -2.60
CA THR A 375 -0.54 22.30 -3.19
C THR A 375 0.80 22.42 -2.47
N VAL A 376 1.58 21.34 -2.48
CA VAL A 376 2.92 21.32 -1.89
C VAL A 376 3.97 21.80 -2.89
N PRO A 377 4.98 22.59 -2.47
CA PRO A 377 6.06 23.01 -3.36
C PRO A 377 6.82 21.84 -3.98
N GLU A 378 7.08 21.94 -5.28
CA GLU A 378 7.72 20.87 -6.04
C GLU A 378 9.08 20.42 -5.46
N ARG A 379 9.90 21.36 -4.98
CA ARG A 379 11.21 21.05 -4.39
C ARG A 379 11.08 20.13 -3.17
N ALA A 380 10.05 20.34 -2.34
CA ALA A 380 9.77 19.54 -1.16
C ALA A 380 9.33 18.12 -1.55
N ILE A 381 8.44 17.99 -2.54
CA ILE A 381 8.00 16.69 -3.07
C ILE A 381 9.21 15.89 -3.59
N ARG A 382 10.11 16.51 -4.34
CA ARG A 382 11.32 15.84 -4.86
C ARG A 382 12.26 15.38 -3.77
N LEU A 383 12.49 16.23 -2.77
CA LEU A 383 13.34 15.87 -1.64
C LEU A 383 12.74 14.68 -0.90
N GLN A 384 11.45 14.73 -0.60
CA GLN A 384 10.73 13.64 0.04
C GLN A 384 10.82 12.33 -0.76
N ALA A 385 10.57 12.38 -2.06
CA ALA A 385 10.65 11.21 -2.94
C ALA A 385 12.05 10.61 -3.00
N ARG A 386 13.11 11.45 -3.04
CA ARG A 386 14.51 11.00 -3.04
C ARG A 386 14.90 10.36 -1.71
N LEU A 387 14.52 10.98 -0.60
CA LEU A 387 14.79 10.44 0.73
C LEU A 387 14.05 9.11 0.92
N TYR A 388 12.77 9.04 0.58
CA TYR A 388 11.99 7.81 0.73
C TYR A 388 12.51 6.71 -0.20
N GLY A 389 12.64 7.00 -1.50
CA GLY A 389 13.11 6.04 -2.49
C GLY A 389 14.52 5.55 -2.21
N GLY A 390 15.46 6.46 -1.92
CA GLY A 390 16.83 6.11 -1.54
C GLY A 390 16.91 5.34 -0.23
N GLY A 391 16.21 5.80 0.81
CA GLY A 391 16.14 5.11 2.11
C GLY A 391 15.59 3.70 1.99
N MET A 392 14.49 3.51 1.24
CA MET A 392 13.89 2.19 1.00
C MET A 392 14.82 1.27 0.20
N LEU A 393 15.50 1.78 -0.83
CA LEU A 393 16.48 0.99 -1.59
C LEU A 393 17.64 0.53 -0.69
N THR A 394 18.15 1.42 0.17
CA THR A 394 19.19 1.09 1.14
C THR A 394 18.70 0.06 2.17
N LEU A 395 17.48 0.23 2.69
CA LEU A 395 16.84 -0.71 3.61
C LEU A 395 16.75 -2.10 2.99
N VAL A 396 16.21 -2.17 1.77
CA VAL A 396 15.98 -3.40 1.03
C VAL A 396 17.31 -4.07 0.66
N ALA A 397 18.31 -3.30 0.26
CA ALA A 397 19.66 -3.82 0.01
C ALA A 397 20.30 -4.43 1.27
N GLY A 398 20.15 -3.76 2.43
CA GLY A 398 20.65 -4.27 3.71
C GLY A 398 19.98 -5.59 4.11
N LEU A 399 18.65 -5.67 4.00
CA LEU A 399 17.89 -6.91 4.25
C LEU A 399 18.25 -8.01 3.25
N ALA A 400 18.36 -7.70 1.96
CA ALA A 400 18.70 -8.70 0.95
C ALA A 400 20.11 -9.26 1.20
N TRP A 401 21.08 -8.40 1.52
CA TRP A 401 22.43 -8.82 1.87
C TRP A 401 22.38 -9.75 3.09
N SER A 402 21.84 -9.31 4.22
CA SER A 402 21.83 -10.14 5.43
C SER A 402 21.01 -11.43 5.26
N GLY A 403 20.00 -11.43 4.39
CA GLY A 403 19.22 -12.62 4.04
C GLY A 403 20.04 -13.70 3.32
N LEU A 404 21.02 -13.30 2.49
CA LEU A 404 21.97 -14.24 1.87
C LEU A 404 22.81 -15.02 2.89
N TYR A 405 22.94 -14.48 4.12
CA TYR A 405 23.66 -15.11 5.23
C TYR A 405 22.71 -15.73 6.27
N GLY A 406 21.39 -15.81 5.98
CA GLY A 406 20.43 -16.54 6.80
C GLY A 406 19.86 -15.78 7.99
N VAL A 407 19.94 -14.43 8.03
CA VAL A 407 19.33 -13.66 9.13
C VAL A 407 17.82 -13.87 9.17
N GLU A 408 17.31 -14.30 10.32
CA GLU A 408 15.88 -14.60 10.51
C GLU A 408 15.00 -13.34 10.47
N ARG A 409 13.80 -13.46 9.88
CA ARG A 409 12.95 -12.30 9.58
C ARG A 409 11.99 -11.86 10.71
N LYS A 410 11.73 -12.72 11.70
CA LYS A 410 10.77 -12.46 12.79
C LYS A 410 11.44 -12.48 14.17
N GLU A 411 12.75 -12.27 14.21
CA GLU A 411 13.56 -12.19 15.42
C GLU A 411 14.12 -10.78 15.57
N ALA A 412 14.34 -10.36 16.82
CA ALA A 412 14.87 -9.05 17.18
C ALA A 412 15.51 -9.08 18.58
N GLY A 413 16.17 -8.00 18.97
CA GLY A 413 16.84 -7.94 20.26
C GLY A 413 17.94 -8.99 20.37
N SER A 414 18.08 -9.56 21.57
CA SER A 414 19.06 -10.62 21.85
C SER A 414 18.76 -11.96 21.17
N LEU A 415 17.56 -12.16 20.60
CA LEU A 415 17.25 -13.37 19.83
C LEU A 415 17.90 -13.33 18.44
N GLN A 416 18.11 -12.13 17.89
CA GLN A 416 18.74 -11.95 16.59
C GLN A 416 20.28 -11.96 16.76
N VAL A 417 20.90 -13.13 16.92
CA VAL A 417 22.36 -13.21 17.09
C VAL A 417 23.06 -13.04 15.73
N PHE A 418 24.10 -12.20 15.68
CA PHE A 418 24.92 -12.04 14.47
C PHE A 418 26.19 -12.86 14.60
N THR A 419 26.43 -13.75 13.66
CA THR A 419 27.54 -14.72 13.71
C THR A 419 28.73 -14.30 12.87
N ASN A 420 28.55 -13.34 11.95
CA ASN A 420 29.61 -12.85 11.06
C ASN A 420 29.45 -11.36 10.72
N VAL A 421 30.50 -10.78 10.12
CA VAL A 421 30.56 -9.35 9.79
C VAL A 421 29.53 -8.96 8.71
N GLN A 422 29.15 -9.89 7.84
CA GLN A 422 28.22 -9.65 6.74
C GLN A 422 26.78 -9.49 7.24
N GLU A 423 26.34 -10.34 8.18
CA GLU A 423 25.06 -10.18 8.87
C GLU A 423 24.99 -8.84 9.61
N PHE A 424 26.06 -8.51 10.34
CA PHE A 424 26.17 -7.27 11.09
C PHE A 424 26.11 -6.03 10.17
N ALA A 425 26.94 -6.00 9.12
CA ALA A 425 27.01 -4.89 8.18
C ALA A 425 25.71 -4.73 7.40
N GLY A 426 25.10 -5.84 6.95
CA GLY A 426 23.81 -5.82 6.25
C GLY A 426 22.69 -5.26 7.12
N MET A 427 22.65 -5.63 8.40
CA MET A 427 21.63 -5.10 9.33
C MET A 427 21.87 -3.65 9.76
N LEU A 428 23.13 -3.20 9.80
CA LEU A 428 23.44 -1.78 9.97
C LEU A 428 23.02 -0.95 8.74
N LEU A 429 23.26 -1.47 7.54
CA LEU A 429 22.81 -0.84 6.28
C LEU A 429 21.28 -0.76 6.23
N MET A 430 20.61 -1.84 6.62
CA MET A 430 19.15 -1.88 6.75
C MET A 430 18.65 -0.77 7.67
N ALA A 431 19.23 -0.65 8.87
CA ALA A 431 18.85 0.35 9.86
C ALA A 431 19.03 1.78 9.33
N ALA A 432 20.16 2.06 8.68
CA ALA A 432 20.42 3.37 8.08
C ALA A 432 19.38 3.73 7.02
N GLY A 433 19.05 2.80 6.12
CA GLY A 433 17.98 2.97 5.13
C GLY A 433 16.62 3.20 5.77
N ALA A 434 16.30 2.44 6.82
CA ALA A 434 15.03 2.56 7.53
C ALA A 434 14.85 3.93 8.20
N VAL A 435 15.89 4.46 8.84
CA VAL A 435 15.85 5.81 9.44
C VAL A 435 15.59 6.86 8.36
N VAL A 436 16.27 6.78 7.21
CA VAL A 436 16.07 7.75 6.12
C VAL A 436 14.65 7.65 5.56
N ALA A 437 14.13 6.44 5.35
CA ALA A 437 12.75 6.23 4.89
C ALA A 437 11.71 6.73 5.90
N LEU A 438 11.96 6.59 7.22
CA LEU A 438 11.10 7.11 8.28
C LEU A 438 11.07 8.64 8.29
N VAL A 439 12.24 9.27 8.22
CA VAL A 439 12.35 10.74 8.11
C VAL A 439 11.60 11.23 6.87
N ALA A 440 11.72 10.55 5.74
CA ALA A 440 11.00 10.89 4.52
C ALA A 440 9.47 10.72 4.66
N THR A 441 9.02 9.72 5.40
CA THR A 441 7.60 9.46 5.68
C THR A 441 7.01 10.55 6.58
N TRP A 442 7.72 10.94 7.64
CA TRP A 442 7.30 12.07 8.48
C TRP A 442 7.37 13.39 7.75
N TYR A 443 8.35 13.57 6.86
CA TYR A 443 8.41 14.75 6.01
C TYR A 443 7.20 14.82 5.07
N PHE A 444 6.79 13.70 4.46
CA PHE A 444 5.54 13.61 3.69
C PHE A 444 4.32 14.03 4.53
N LEU A 445 4.15 13.48 5.73
CA LEU A 445 3.04 13.83 6.62
C LEU A 445 3.08 15.31 7.02
N ALA A 446 4.26 15.84 7.31
CA ALA A 446 4.46 17.25 7.67
C ALA A 446 4.14 18.23 6.53
N LEU A 447 4.22 17.78 5.27
CA LEU A 447 3.82 18.56 4.09
C LEU A 447 2.31 18.45 3.83
N VAL A 448 1.71 17.27 4.00
CA VAL A 448 0.32 16.99 3.62
C VAL A 448 -0.68 17.38 4.72
N LEU A 449 -0.41 17.07 5.98
CA LEU A 449 -1.37 17.29 7.07
C LEU A 449 -1.75 18.77 7.26
N PRO A 450 -0.84 19.76 7.21
CA PRO A 450 -1.22 21.17 7.31
C PRO A 450 -2.06 21.65 6.13
N ALA A 451 -1.86 21.08 4.93
CA ALA A 451 -2.65 21.41 3.75
C ALA A 451 -4.09 20.85 3.87
N LEU A 452 -4.22 19.63 4.41
CA LEU A 452 -5.51 18.96 4.59
C LEU A 452 -6.31 19.51 5.79
N PHE A 453 -5.61 19.93 6.85
CA PHE A 453 -6.19 20.47 8.09
C PHE A 453 -5.60 21.86 8.40
N PRO A 454 -6.11 22.95 7.76
CA PRO A 454 -5.56 24.30 7.93
C PRO A 454 -5.54 24.83 9.37
N SER A 455 -6.35 24.27 10.29
CA SER A 455 -6.26 24.53 11.72
C SER A 455 -4.89 24.17 12.31
N LEU A 456 -4.23 23.11 11.83
CA LEU A 456 -2.88 22.72 12.25
C LEU A 456 -1.81 23.72 11.79
N ALA A 457 -2.02 24.39 10.66
CA ALA A 457 -1.11 25.41 10.15
C ALA A 457 -1.15 26.70 10.99
N ARG A 458 -2.35 27.09 11.48
CA ARG A 458 -2.54 28.28 12.31
C ARG A 458 -1.85 28.19 13.67
N HIS A 459 -1.71 27.00 14.25
CA HIS A 459 -0.98 26.81 15.51
C HIS A 459 0.55 26.89 15.37
N ARG A 460 1.12 26.78 14.15
CA ARG A 460 2.57 26.95 13.91
C ARG A 460 2.98 28.40 13.68
N ALA A 461 2.03 29.28 13.39
CA ALA A 461 2.27 30.71 13.36
C ALA A 461 2.30 31.24 14.80
N VAL A 462 3.48 31.32 15.41
CA VAL A 462 3.69 32.11 16.63
C VAL A 462 3.13 33.51 16.36
N PRO A 463 2.28 34.09 17.24
CA PRO A 463 1.85 35.47 17.06
C PRO A 463 3.09 36.34 16.99
N ARG A 464 3.34 36.98 15.84
CA ARG A 464 4.26 38.11 15.81
C ARG A 464 3.66 39.14 16.76
N THR A 465 4.24 39.25 17.96
CA THR A 465 3.95 40.33 18.90
C THR A 465 4.15 41.64 18.14
N GLY A 466 3.04 42.28 17.78
CA GLY A 466 3.06 43.59 17.16
C GLY A 466 3.72 44.57 18.13
N HIS A 467 4.88 45.10 17.76
CA HIS A 467 5.31 46.39 18.27
C HIS A 467 4.32 47.42 17.74
N ALA A 468 3.46 47.92 18.63
CA ALA A 468 2.75 49.16 18.40
C ALA A 468 3.78 50.30 18.32
N PRO A 469 3.71 51.21 17.34
CA PRO A 469 4.52 52.41 17.36
C PRO A 469 4.07 53.28 18.54
N ARG A 470 5.01 53.65 19.42
CA ARG A 470 4.78 54.68 20.42
C ARG A 470 4.64 56.02 19.70
N SER A 471 3.54 56.70 20.00
CA SER A 471 3.27 58.11 19.71
C SER A 471 4.32 59.04 20.28
#